data_AF-A0A2W4SIW6-F1
#
_entry.id   AF-A0A2W4SIW6-F1
#
_cell.length_a   1.000
_cell.length_b   1.000
_cell.length_c   1.000
_cell.angle_alpha   90.00
_cell.angle_beta   90.00
_cell.angle_gamma   90.00
#
_symmetry.space_group_name_H-M   'P 1'
#
loop_
_entity.id
_entity.type
_entity.pdbx_description
1 polymer ?
#
loop_
_entity_poly.entity_id
_entity_poly.type
_entity_poly.pdbx_seq_one_letter_code
_entity_poly.pdbx_strand_id
1 'polypeptide(L)' 'GACRAGGLDPPPTLAAADSPELKARLRANTDEIIARGGFGTPTFYVGGDDMYFGQDRIGLVREAMARG' A
#
# COMPACT_ATOMS: atom_id res chain seq x y z
N GLY A 1 3.60 20.07 -10.13
CA GLY A 1 4.33 18.90 -9.62
C GLY A 1 3.44 18.12 -8.68
N ALA A 2 3.67 16.80 -8.54
CA ALA A 2 2.78 15.87 -7.83
C ALA A 2 2.42 16.32 -6.40
N CYS A 3 3.37 16.81 -5.60
CA CYS A 3 3.10 17.31 -4.24
C CYS A 3 2.02 18.40 -4.21
N ARG A 4 2.13 19.44 -5.06
CA ARG A 4 1.13 20.52 -5.10
C ARG A 4 -0.25 20.03 -5.54
N ALA A 5 -0.30 19.09 -6.50
CA ALA A 5 -1.56 18.49 -6.96
C ALA A 5 -2.25 17.68 -5.85
N GLY A 6 -1.47 17.12 -4.92
CA GLY A 6 -1.95 16.45 -3.70
C GLY A 6 -2.13 17.37 -2.49
N GLY A 7 -2.06 18.70 -2.65
CA GLY A 7 -2.23 19.66 -1.54
C GLY A 7 -1.06 19.74 -0.55
N LEU A 8 0.13 19.25 -0.94
CA LEU A 8 1.32 19.21 -0.10
C LEU A 8 2.34 20.28 -0.50
N ASP A 9 3.02 20.86 0.49
CA ASP A 9 4.13 21.78 0.26
C ASP A 9 5.41 21.01 -0.16
N PRO A 10 5.97 21.23 -1.36
CA PRO A 10 7.03 20.35 -1.88
C PRO A 10 8.31 20.27 -1.03
N PRO A 11 8.97 21.37 -0.62
CA PRO A 11 10.24 21.27 0.10
C PRO A 11 10.19 20.44 1.39
N PRO A 12 9.26 20.69 2.35
CA PRO A 12 9.18 19.87 3.55
C PRO A 12 8.68 18.44 3.27
N THR A 13 7.82 18.24 2.26
CA THR A 13 7.34 16.91 1.88
C THR A 13 8.46 16.03 1.36
N LEU A 14 9.30 16.55 0.49
CA LEU A 14 10.43 15.81 -0.08
C LEU A 14 11.49 15.51 0.99
N ALA A 15 11.79 16.48 1.86
CA ALA A 15 12.68 16.26 3.00
C ALA A 15 12.16 15.16 3.94
N ALA A 16 10.85 15.15 4.23
CA ALA A 16 10.23 14.10 5.04
C ALA A 16 10.33 12.73 4.36
N ALA A 17 10.05 12.65 3.04
CA ALA A 17 10.17 11.41 2.26
C ALA A 17 11.58 10.80 2.32
N ASP A 18 12.60 11.63 2.48
CA ASP A 18 13.99 11.19 2.62
C ASP A 18 14.43 10.82 4.04
N SER A 19 13.58 11.08 5.05
CA SER A 19 13.90 10.83 6.45
C SER A 19 14.17 9.33 6.74
N PRO A 20 15.05 9.02 7.70
CA PRO A 20 15.30 7.63 8.13
C PRO A 20 14.02 6.92 8.60
N GLU A 21 13.13 7.65 9.27
CA GLU A 21 11.87 7.14 9.80
C GLU A 21 10.92 6.68 8.68
N LEU A 22 10.67 7.51 7.66
CA LEU A 22 9.79 7.12 6.56
C LEU A 22 10.39 6.00 5.70
N LYS A 23 11.71 5.99 5.52
CA LYS A 23 12.42 4.88 4.86
C LYS A 23 12.32 3.58 5.65
N ALA A 24 12.38 3.63 6.98
CA ALA A 24 12.19 2.45 7.84
C ALA A 24 10.75 1.94 7.75
N ARG A 25 9.75 2.84 7.76
CA ARG A 25 8.34 2.47 7.59
C ARG A 25 8.06 1.83 6.22
N LEU A 26 8.65 2.36 5.15
CA LEU A 26 8.54 1.76 3.81
C LEU A 26 9.08 0.33 3.76
N ARG A 27 10.23 0.08 4.42
CA ARG A 27 10.79 -1.28 4.55
C ARG A 27 9.88 -2.20 5.37
N ALA A 28 9.42 -1.75 6.52
CA ALA A 28 8.52 -2.53 7.37
C ALA A 28 7.23 -2.95 6.63
N ASN A 29 6.63 -2.05 5.85
CA ASN A 29 5.47 -2.37 5.01
C ASN A 29 5.80 -3.42 3.92
N THR A 30 7.02 -3.39 3.39
CA THR A 30 7.49 -4.37 2.40
C THR A 30 7.69 -5.74 3.06
N ASP A 31 8.33 -5.76 4.23
CA ASP A 31 8.56 -6.98 5.02
C ASP A 31 7.23 -7.62 5.45
N GLU A 32 6.23 -6.80 5.82
CA GLU A 32 4.88 -7.28 6.16
C GLU A 32 4.23 -8.01 4.97
N ILE A 33 4.25 -7.42 3.78
CA ILE A 33 3.66 -8.05 2.58
C ILE A 33 4.37 -9.37 2.26
N ILE A 34 5.71 -9.40 2.37
CA ILE A 34 6.50 -10.63 2.16
C ILE A 34 6.11 -11.70 3.19
N ALA A 35 6.02 -11.33 4.47
CA ALA A 35 5.66 -12.25 5.54
C ALA A 35 4.25 -12.85 5.37
N ARG A 36 3.34 -12.10 4.76
CA ARG A 36 1.96 -12.53 4.45
C ARG A 36 1.84 -13.30 3.12
N GLY A 37 2.95 -13.50 2.40
CA GLY A 37 3.00 -14.26 1.15
C GLY A 37 2.69 -13.44 -0.11
N GLY A 38 2.61 -12.11 0.00
CA GLY A 38 2.46 -11.22 -1.15
C GLY A 38 3.75 -11.13 -1.96
N PHE A 39 3.63 -11.16 -3.29
CA PHE A 39 4.77 -11.27 -4.21
C PHE A 39 4.73 -10.25 -5.38
N GLY A 40 3.77 -9.34 -5.38
CA GLY A 40 3.66 -8.33 -6.44
C GLY A 40 2.58 -7.29 -6.18
N THR A 41 2.26 -6.52 -7.22
CA THR A 41 1.28 -5.43 -7.15
C THR A 41 0.26 -5.48 -8.31
N PRO A 42 -1.02 -5.15 -8.06
CA PRO A 42 -1.62 -4.92 -6.73
C PRO A 42 -1.80 -6.24 -5.96
N THR A 43 -1.69 -6.17 -4.64
CA THR A 43 -2.13 -7.22 -3.71
C THR A 43 -3.10 -6.59 -2.72
N PHE A 44 -4.26 -7.20 -2.53
CA PHE A 44 -5.29 -6.79 -1.59
C PHE A 44 -5.48 -7.86 -0.53
N TYR A 45 -5.76 -7.46 0.70
CA TYR A 45 -6.19 -8.34 1.77
C TYR A 45 -7.52 -7.83 2.32
N VAL A 46 -8.52 -8.70 2.40
CA VAL A 46 -9.85 -8.39 2.95
C VAL A 46 -10.07 -9.21 4.22
N GLY A 47 -10.60 -8.61 5.28
CA GLY A 47 -10.91 -9.34 6.52
C GLY A 47 -9.71 -9.98 7.23
N GLY A 48 -8.50 -9.42 7.05
CA GLY A 48 -7.26 -9.97 7.62
C GLY A 48 -6.44 -10.70 6.56
N ASP A 49 -6.74 -11.98 6.32
CA ASP A 49 -5.86 -12.88 5.55
C ASP A 49 -6.40 -13.32 4.17
N ASP A 50 -7.59 -12.86 3.75
CA ASP A 50 -8.16 -13.20 2.44
C ASP A 50 -7.47 -12.38 1.32
N MET A 51 -6.46 -12.99 0.68
CA MET A 51 -5.55 -12.34 -0.27
C MET A 51 -6.02 -12.43 -1.73
N TYR A 52 -5.97 -11.31 -2.45
CA TYR A 52 -6.25 -11.19 -3.88
C TYR A 52 -5.09 -10.51 -4.62
N PHE A 53 -4.50 -11.16 -5.61
CA PHE A 53 -3.40 -10.63 -6.42
C PHE A 53 -3.84 -10.32 -7.85
N GLY A 54 -3.57 -9.09 -8.32
CA GLY A 54 -3.88 -8.62 -9.67
C GLY A 54 -5.09 -7.67 -9.76
N GLN A 55 -5.05 -6.72 -10.70
CA GLN A 55 -6.14 -5.76 -10.94
C GLN A 55 -7.42 -6.45 -11.44
N ASP A 56 -7.27 -7.58 -12.15
CA ASP A 56 -8.35 -8.44 -12.64
C ASP A 56 -9.19 -9.06 -11.51
N ARG A 57 -8.70 -9.01 -10.25
CA ARG A 57 -9.41 -9.52 -9.07
C ARG A 57 -10.27 -8.50 -8.34
N ILE A 58 -10.36 -7.25 -8.81
CA ILE A 58 -11.10 -6.20 -8.12
C ILE A 58 -12.59 -6.52 -7.90
N GLY A 59 -13.21 -7.29 -8.81
CA GLY A 59 -14.57 -7.79 -8.62
C GLY A 59 -14.69 -8.72 -7.42
N LEU A 60 -13.74 -9.64 -7.25
CA LEU A 60 -13.71 -10.58 -6.13
C LEU A 60 -13.41 -9.87 -4.81
N VAL A 61 -12.55 -8.85 -4.82
CA VAL A 61 -12.30 -7.99 -3.64
C VAL A 61 -13.60 -7.32 -3.18
N ARG A 62 -14.41 -6.78 -4.11
CA ARG A 62 -15.70 -6.17 -3.78
C ARG A 62 -16.68 -7.18 -3.18
N GLU A 63 -16.74 -8.38 -3.72
CA GLU A 63 -17.58 -9.45 -3.17
C GLU A 63 -17.09 -9.86 -1.78
N ALA A 64 -15.78 -9.97 -1.58
CA ALA A 64 -15.19 -10.30 -0.28
C ALA A 64 -15.54 -9.28 0.80
N MET A 65 -15.46 -8.00 0.47
CA MET A 65 -15.85 -6.91 1.37
C MET A 65 -17.33 -6.93 1.74
N ALA A 66 -18.21 -7.47 0.88
CA ALA A 66 -19.64 -7.55 1.13
C ALA A 66 -20.06 -8.77 1.96
N ARG A 67 -19.17 -9.76 2.15
CA ARG A 67 -19.44 -10.97 2.96
C ARG A 67 -19.14 -10.79 4.45
N GLY A 68 -18.38 -9.76 4.83
CA GLY A 68 -18.04 -9.43 6.22
C GLY A 68 -18.81 -8.22 6.73
#